data_AF-A0A7D8H3C2-F1
#
_entry.id   AF-A0A7D8H3C2-F1
#
_cell.length_a   1.000
_cell.length_b   1.000
_cell.length_c   1.000
_cell.angle_alpha   90.00
_cell.angle_beta   90.00
_cell.angle_gamma   90.00
#
_symmetry.space_group_name_H-M   'P 1'
#
loop_
_entity.id
_entity.type
_entity.pdbx_description
1 polymer ?
#
loop_
_entity_poly.entity_id
_entity_poly.type
_entity_poly.pdbx_seq_one_letter_code
_entity_poly.pdbx_strand_id
1 'polypeptide(L)' 'MDKYRKLYVSLKNEDELITLFSKESFSDITDMLNEEKFIMLFDLRNGLYLPCALNTDHITVVFRGED' A
#
# COMPACT_ATOMS: atom_id res chain seq x y z
N MET A 1 -2.57 9.73 -14.49
CA MET A 1 -2.34 8.83 -13.34
C MET A 1 -1.58 9.52 -12.18
N ASP A 2 -1.22 10.80 -12.30
CA ASP A 2 -0.33 11.57 -11.39
C ASP A 2 -0.68 11.73 -9.90
N LYS A 3 -1.79 11.15 -9.41
CA LYS A 3 -2.19 11.36 -7.99
C LYS A 3 -1.90 10.17 -7.08
N TYR A 4 -1.61 9.01 -7.66
CA TYR A 4 -1.45 7.77 -6.90
C TYR A 4 -0.14 7.11 -7.27
N ARG A 5 0.69 6.82 -6.27
CA ARG A 5 1.95 6.10 -6.39
C ARG A 5 1.68 4.61 -6.22
N LYS A 6 2.21 3.80 -7.13
CA LYS A 6 2.10 2.34 -7.09
C LYS A 6 2.98 1.75 -5.99
N LEU A 7 2.46 0.77 -5.27
CA LEU A 7 3.13 0.01 -4.23
C LEU A 7 2.92 -1.47 -4.50
N TYR A 8 3.95 -2.25 -4.25
CA TYR A 8 3.83 -3.68 -4.11
C TYR A 8 3.94 -4.01 -2.62
N VAL A 9 2.97 -4.78 -2.12
CA VAL A 9 2.79 -5.09 -0.70
C VAL A 9 2.69 -6.60 -0.55
N SER A 10 3.52 -7.17 0.32
CA SER A 10 3.40 -8.56 0.75
C SER A 10 2.75 -8.61 2.12
N LEU A 11 1.75 -9.47 2.30
CA LEU A 11 1.10 -9.72 3.59
C LEU A 11 1.54 -11.07 4.15
N LYS A 12 1.56 -11.22 5.48
CA LYS A 12 1.99 -12.46 6.17
C LYS A 12 1.21 -13.72 5.77
N ASN A 13 -0.03 -13.56 5.32
CA ASN A 13 -0.93 -14.67 4.98
C ASN A 13 -1.14 -14.83 3.46
N GLU A 14 -0.38 -14.10 2.66
CA GLU A 14 -0.48 -14.17 1.20
C GLU A 14 0.85 -14.61 0.60
N ASP A 15 0.78 -15.61 -0.28
CA ASP A 15 1.94 -16.13 -1.00
C ASP A 15 2.35 -15.21 -2.16
N GLU A 16 1.51 -14.22 -2.49
CA GLU A 16 1.70 -13.32 -3.62
C GLU A 16 1.82 -11.84 -3.20
N LEU A 17 2.37 -11.05 -4.10
CA LEU A 17 2.50 -9.60 -3.95
C LEU A 17 1.25 -8.90 -4.45
N ILE A 18 0.64 -8.10 -3.59
CA ILE A 18 -0.52 -7.27 -3.91
C ILE A 18 -0.04 -5.94 -4.47
N THR A 19 -0.68 -5.48 -5.55
CA THR A 19 -0.48 -4.11 -6.03
C THR A 19 -1.51 -3.19 -5.37
N LEU A 20 -1.02 -2.18 -4.64
CA LEU A 20 -1.84 -1.14 -4.01
C LEU A 20 -1.29 0.23 -4.35
N PHE A 21 -1.99 1.28 -3.95
CA PHE A 21 -1.68 2.64 -4.32
C PHE A 21 -1.81 3.60 -3.14
N SER A 22 -1.06 4.70 -3.17
CA SER A 22 -1.13 5.74 -2.14
C SER A 22 -1.01 7.14 -2.72
N LYS A 23 -1.60 8.13 -2.05
CA LYS A 23 -1.38 9.56 -2.34
C LYS A 23 -0.16 10.13 -1.61
N GLU A 24 0.26 9.46 -0.55
CA GLU A 24 1.40 9.87 0.28
C GLU A 24 2.71 9.54 -0.42
N SER A 25 3.80 10.18 0.00
CA SER A 25 5.12 9.80 -0.49
C SER A 25 5.53 8.46 0.11
N PHE A 26 6.49 7.78 -0.51
CA PHE A 26 6.93 6.49 0.02
C PHE A 26 7.64 6.62 1.39
N SER A 27 8.32 7.74 1.67
CA SER A 27 8.90 7.98 3.00
C SER A 27 7.81 8.11 4.06
N ASP A 28 6.75 8.85 3.76
CA ASP A 28 5.63 9.00 4.71
C ASP A 28 4.97 7.64 4.97
N ILE A 29 4.83 6.81 3.94
CA ILE A 29 4.30 5.44 4.08
C ILE A 29 5.19 4.61 5.00
N THR A 30 6.52 4.66 4.84
CA THR A 30 7.42 3.89 5.72
C THR A 30 7.37 4.37 7.16
N ASP A 31 7.20 5.67 7.40
CA ASP A 31 7.04 6.23 8.74
C ASP A 31 5.71 5.77 9.35
N MET A 32 4.61 5.86 8.60
CA MET A 32 3.30 5.36 9.01
C MET A 32 3.30 3.86 9.32
N LEU A 33 4.03 3.04 8.55
CA LEU A 33 4.13 1.60 8.82
C LEU A 33 4.79 1.30 10.18
N ASN A 34 5.65 2.19 10.68
CA ASN A 34 6.31 2.04 11.97
C ASN A 34 5.49 2.63 13.14
N GLU A 35 4.70 3.67 12.88
CA GLU A 35 3.98 4.42 13.92
C GLU A 35 2.51 4.03 14.07
N GLU A 36 1.85 3.66 12.96
CA GLU A 36 0.43 3.37 12.92
C GLU A 36 0.15 1.87 12.98
N LYS A 37 -0.99 1.52 13.59
CA LYS A 37 -1.52 0.13 13.55
C LYS A 37 -2.26 -0.19 12.26
N PHE A 38 -2.68 0.84 11.53
CA PHE A 38 -3.38 0.70 10.25
C PHE A 38 -2.95 1.79 9.28
N ILE A 39 -2.80 1.43 8.01
CA ILE A 39 -2.52 2.37 6.92
C ILE A 39 -3.65 2.33 5.89
N MET A 40 -4.04 3.52 5.41
CA MET A 40 -5.04 3.66 4.35
C MET A 40 -4.34 3.68 2.99
N LEU A 41 -4.55 2.64 2.19
CA LEU A 41 -4.10 2.54 0.80
C LEU A 41 -5.31 2.47 -0.14
N PHE A 42 -5.05 2.29 -1.43
CA PHE A 42 -6.08 2.20 -2.46
C PHE A 42 -5.84 0.97 -3.34
N ASP A 43 -6.90 0.21 -3.58
CA ASP A 43 -6.93 -0.90 -4.54
C ASP A 43 -7.54 -0.40 -5.87
N LEU A 44 -6.96 -0.79 -7.00
CA LEU A 44 -7.45 -0.40 -8.33
C LEU A 44 -8.37 -1.50 -8.89
N ARG A 45 -9.68 -1.28 -8.80
CA ARG A 45 -10.69 -2.21 -9.33
C ARG A 45 -11.53 -1.52 -10.39
N ASN A 46 -11.62 -2.11 -11.58
CA ASN A 46 -12.39 -1.58 -12.70
C ASN A 46 -12.09 -0.09 -13.00
N GLY A 47 -10.82 0.32 -12.88
CA GLY A 47 -10.39 1.70 -13.12
C GLY A 47 -10.67 2.69 -11.97
N LEU A 48 -11.22 2.21 -10.85
CA LEU A 48 -11.53 3.02 -9.66
C LEU A 48 -10.57 2.69 -8.52
N TYR A 49 -10.04 3.73 -7.87
CA TYR A 49 -9.23 3.62 -6.66
C TYR A 49 -10.14 3.53 -5.44
N LEU A 50 -10.28 2.33 -4.89
CA LEU A 50 -11.12 2.06 -3.73
C LEU A 50 -10.25 2.05 -2.46
N PRO A 51 -10.63 2.79 -1.40
CA PRO A 51 -9.86 2.81 -0.16
C PRO A 51 -9.84 1.42 0.49
N CYS A 52 -8.68 1.01 0.99
CA CYS A 52 -8.43 -0.26 1.65
C CYS A 52 -7.57 -0.03 2.89
N ALA A 53 -8.10 -0.35 4.07
CA ALA A 53 -7.37 -0.25 5.33
C ALA A 53 -6.58 -1.54 5.55
N LEU A 54 -5.28 -1.43 5.71
CA LEU A 54 -4.41 -2.56 6.03
C LEU A 54 -3.90 -2.45 7.46
N ASN A 55 -3.92 -3.55 8.19
CA ASN A 55 -3.21 -3.66 9.45
C ASN A 55 -1.71 -3.73 9.16
N THR A 56 -0.94 -2.79 9.72
CA THR A 56 0.51 -2.72 9.51
C THR A 56 1.23 -3.94 10.08
N ASP A 57 0.70 -4.55 11.14
CA ASP A 57 1.21 -5.80 11.72
C ASP A 57 1.12 -6.99 10.75
N HIS A 58 0.27 -6.90 9.72
CA HIS A 58 0.10 -7.95 8.72
C HIS A 58 0.98 -7.74 7.49
N ILE A 59 1.62 -6.58 7.36
CA ILE A 59 2.48 -6.24 6.23
C ILE A 59 3.88 -6.79 6.51
N THR A 60 4.43 -7.54 5.57
CA THR A 60 5.79 -8.08 5.66
C THR A 60 6.79 -7.17 4.94
N VAL A 61 6.45 -6.73 3.73
CA VAL A 61 7.32 -5.92 2.88
C VAL A 61 6.48 -4.95 2.06
N VAL A 62 6.98 -3.72 1.87
CA VAL A 62 6.44 -2.71 0.96
C VAL A 62 7.55 -2.15 0.09
N PHE A 63 7.32 -2.05 -1.21
CA PHE A 63 8.26 -1.47 -2.16
C PHE A 63 7.54 -0.61 -3.20
N ARG A 64 8.28 0.38 -3.73
CA ARG A 64 7.77 1.24 -4.80
C ARG A 64 7.55 0.40 -6.05
N GLY A 65 6.38 0.51 -6.64
CA GLY A 65 6.19 0.09 -8.01
C GLY A 65 6.73 1.15 -8.95
N GLU A 66 7.54 0.75 -9.92
CA GLU A 66 7.83 1.60 -11.08
C GLU A 66 6.51 1.85 -11.85
N ASP A 67 6.35 3.07 -12.36
CA ASP A 67 5.20 3.47 -13.19
C ASP A 67 5.22 2.77 -14.55
#